data_AF-A0A842N657-F1
#
_entry.id   AF-A0A842N657-F1
#
_cell.length_a   1.000
_cell.length_b   1.000
_cell.length_c   1.000
_cell.angle_alpha   90.00
_cell.angle_beta   90.00
_cell.angle_gamma   90.00
#
_symmetry.space_group_name_H-M   'P 1'
#
loop_
_entity.id
_entity.type
_entity.pdbx_description
1 polymer ?
#
loop_
_entity_poly.entity_id
_entity_poly.type
_entity_poly.pdbx_seq_one_letter_code
_entity_poly.pdbx_strand_id
1 'polypeptide(L)'
;MKFSYLAQTKQEKFLSFVPVLHLSNNNEIYLYQQEHFGEIHMHLDKIPEVIEGLVEEVEEISDEEFEKFAEQEDNEEAETITAEELITGDI
;
A
#
# COMPACT_ATOMS: atom_id res chain seq x y z
N MET A 1 -6.35 17.02 -0.53
CA MET A 1 -7.41 16.53 -1.43
C MET A 1 -7.87 15.16 -0.95
N LYS A 2 -9.16 14.81 -1.00
CA LYS A 2 -9.61 13.46 -0.62
C LYS A 2 -9.44 12.48 -1.78
N PHE A 3 -9.01 11.25 -1.50
CA PHE A 3 -8.91 10.19 -2.51
C PHE A 3 -10.28 9.88 -3.12
N SER A 4 -11.34 9.91 -2.32
CA SER A 4 -12.72 9.71 -2.79
C SER A 4 -13.20 10.71 -3.85
N TYR A 5 -12.52 11.86 -4.00
CA TYR A 5 -12.84 12.83 -5.06
C TYR A 5 -12.13 12.52 -6.38
N LEU A 6 -11.06 11.73 -6.35
CA LEU A 6 -10.31 11.31 -7.54
C LEU A 6 -11.08 10.26 -8.35
N ALA A 7 -11.85 9.42 -7.67
CA ALA A 7 -12.60 8.31 -8.25
C ALA A 7 -13.94 8.12 -7.53
N GLN A 8 -15.04 8.13 -8.27
CA GLN A 8 -16.39 8.07 -7.69
C GLN A 8 -16.88 6.63 -7.52
N THR A 9 -16.56 5.75 -8.47
CA THR A 9 -16.99 4.35 -8.42
C THR A 9 -15.97 3.47 -7.70
N LYS A 10 -16.41 2.32 -7.18
CA LYS A 10 -15.53 1.34 -6.54
C LYS A 10 -14.42 0.85 -7.48
N GLN A 11 -14.76 0.69 -8.76
CA GLN A 11 -13.85 0.15 -9.77
C GLN A 11 -12.77 1.18 -10.15
N GLU A 12 -13.16 2.44 -10.32
CA GLU A 12 -12.20 3.53 -10.50
C GLU A 12 -11.28 3.68 -9.29
N LYS A 13 -11.82 3.60 -8.05
CA LYS A 13 -11.03 3.67 -6.83
C LYS A 13 -9.98 2.56 -6.78
N PHE A 14 -10.35 1.34 -7.16
CA PHE A 14 -9.41 0.22 -7.23
C PHE A 14 -8.30 0.47 -8.25
N LEU A 15 -8.66 0.91 -9.45
CA LEU A 15 -7.70 1.18 -10.53
C LEU A 15 -6.80 2.39 -10.23
N SER A 16 -7.31 3.41 -9.52
CA SER A 16 -6.56 4.60 -9.18
C SER A 16 -5.69 4.44 -7.93
N PHE A 17 -5.92 3.41 -7.12
CA PHE A 17 -5.19 3.23 -5.87
C PHE A 17 -3.71 2.94 -6.09
N VAL A 18 -3.39 1.98 -6.96
CA VAL A 18 -2.00 1.60 -7.24
C VAL A 18 -1.18 2.76 -7.82
N PRO A 19 -1.67 3.52 -8.82
CA PRO A 19 -0.99 4.73 -9.28
C PRO A 19 -0.75 5.77 -8.17
N VAL A 20 -1.73 6.01 -7.30
CA VAL A 20 -1.58 6.95 -6.18
C VAL A 20 -0.47 6.50 -5.21
N LEU A 21 -0.38 5.20 -4.92
CA LEU A 21 0.73 4.66 -4.12
C LEU A 21 2.08 4.88 -4.81
N HIS A 22 2.16 4.66 -6.12
CA HIS A 22 3.40 4.88 -6.88
C HIS A 22 3.85 6.35 -6.84
N LEU A 23 2.92 7.30 -6.98
CA LEU A 23 3.21 8.74 -6.83
C LEU A 23 3.74 9.07 -5.43
N SER A 24 3.16 8.44 -4.39
CA SER A 24 3.61 8.62 -3.00
C SER A 24 5.03 8.08 -2.80
N ASN A 25 5.32 6.89 -3.33
CA ASN A 25 6.65 6.28 -3.24
C ASN A 25 7.74 7.13 -3.92
N ASN A 26 7.37 7.89 -4.95
CA ASN A 26 8.27 8.81 -5.66
C ASN A 26 8.35 10.20 -5.02
N ASN A 27 7.72 10.42 -3.85
CA ASN A 27 7.61 11.72 -3.17
C ASN A 27 6.93 12.83 -4.01
N GLU A 28 6.08 12.46 -4.97
CA GLU A 28 5.32 13.42 -5.78
C GLU A 28 4.03 13.87 -5.08
N ILE A 29 3.50 13.02 -4.20
CA ILE A 29 2.38 13.32 -3.31
C ILE A 29 2.65 12.73 -1.92
N TYR A 30 1.95 13.25 -0.91
CA TYR A 30 1.97 12.75 0.45
C TYR A 30 0.57 12.27 0.83
N LEU A 31 0.50 11.06 1.39
CA LEU A 31 -0.73 10.42 1.82
C LEU A 31 -0.84 10.46 3.34
N TYR A 32 -2.04 10.72 3.85
CA TYR A 32 -2.38 10.66 5.26
C TYR A 32 -3.72 9.95 5.45
N GLN A 33 -3.81 9.06 6.42
CA GLN A 33 -5.03 8.35 6.79
C GLN A 33 -5.07 8.22 8.31
N GLN A 34 -6.11 8.77 8.94
CA GLN A 34 -6.21 8.82 10.40
C GLN A 34 -6.69 7.50 11.03
N GLU A 35 -7.44 6.69 10.30
CA GLU A 35 -7.99 5.41 10.77
C GLU A 35 -7.98 4.36 9.66
N HIS A 36 -7.77 3.09 10.01
CA HIS A 36 -7.81 2.00 9.02
C HIS A 36 -9.13 1.98 8.27
N PHE A 37 -9.06 1.84 6.94
CA PHE A 37 -10.20 1.88 6.03
C PHE A 37 -10.98 3.22 6.02
N GLY A 38 -10.45 4.25 6.69
CA GLY A 38 -10.95 5.61 6.63
C GLY A 38 -10.60 6.33 5.32
N GLU A 39 -10.96 7.61 5.27
CA GLU A 39 -10.64 8.46 4.11
C GLU A 39 -9.13 8.71 4.00
N ILE A 40 -8.62 8.73 2.77
CA ILE A 40 -7.22 9.04 2.48
C ILE A 40 -7.12 10.49 2.01
N HIS A 41 -6.26 11.26 2.67
CA HIS A 41 -5.95 12.63 2.37
C HIS A 41 -4.63 12.72 1.60
N MET A 42 -4.66 13.35 0.43
CA MET A 42 -3.53 13.52 -0.48
C MET A 42 -3.07 14.99 -0.53
N HIS A 43 -1.76 15.22 -0.44
CA HIS A 43 -1.14 16.54 -0.40
C HIS A 43 0.04 16.61 -1.38
N LEU A 44 0.33 17.80 -1.94
CA LEU A 44 1.50 18.00 -2.80
C LEU A 44 2.77 18.30 -1.98
N ASP A 45 2.60 18.93 -0.83
CA ASP A 45 3.69 19.30 0.07
C ASP A 45 3.63 18.47 1.35
N LYS A 46 4.81 18.26 1.96
CA LYS A 46 4.91 17.70 3.31
C LYS A 46 4.27 18.66 4.30
N ILE A 47 3.29 18.20 5.06
CA ILE A 47 2.72 18.96 6.16
C ILE A 47 3.44 18.51 7.44
N PRO A 48 4.15 19.41 8.16
CA PRO A 48 4.92 19.06 9.36
C PRO A 48 4.08 18.33 10.42
N GLU A 49 2.86 18.78 10.65
CA GLU A 49 1.91 18.20 11.62
C GLU A 49 1.52 16.75 11.28
N VAL A 50 1.49 16.40 9.99
CA VAL A 50 1.21 15.03 9.53
C VAL A 50 2.44 14.13 9.72
N ILE A 51 3.63 14.69 9.56
CA ILE A 51 4.88 13.95 9.77
C ILE A 51 5.03 13.56 11.24
N GLU A 52 4.72 14.47 12.17
CA GLU A 52 4.79 14.20 13.61
C GLU A 52 3.89 13.01 14.00
N GLY A 53 2.64 12.98 13.53
CA GLY A 53 1.73 11.85 13.78
C GLY A 53 2.20 10.53 13.15
N LEU A 54 2.78 10.56 11.94
CA LEU A 54 3.31 9.35 11.29
C LEU A 54 4.53 8.78 12.03
N VAL A 55 5.36 9.63 12.65
CA VAL A 55 6.50 9.17 13.45
C VAL A 55 6.02 8.48 14.72
N GLU A 56 5.01 9.04 15.40
CA GLU A 56 4.40 8.42 16.59
C GLU A 56 3.80 7.04 16.26
N GLU A 57 3.06 6.90 15.15
CA GLU A 57 2.49 5.61 14.73
C GLU A 57 3.56 4.54 14.42
N VAL A 58 4.69 4.94 13.82
CA VAL A 58 5.80 4.02 13.52
C VAL A 58 6.54 3.60 14.79
N GLU A 59 6.69 4.50 15.76
CA GLU A 59 7.30 4.19 17.06
C GLU A 59 6.41 3.26 17.92
N GLU A 60 5.11 3.20 17.69
CA GLU A 60 4.19 2.27 18.36
C GLU A 60 4.22 0.84 17.82
N ILE A 61 4.83 0.60 16.65
CA ILE A 61 5.08 -0.77 16.16
C ILE A 61 6.15 -1.39 17.08
N SER A 62 5.72 -2.24 18.00
CA SER A 62 6.62 -2.90 18.94
C SER A 62 7.65 -3.78 18.22
N ASP A 63 8.87 -3.87 18.76
CA ASP A 63 9.94 -4.75 18.24
C ASP A 63 9.44 -6.20 18.00
N GLU A 64 8.46 -6.67 18.79
CA GLU A 64 7.84 -8.00 18.69
C GLU A 64 6.98 -8.19 17.42
N GLU A 65 6.41 -7.14 16.84
CA GLU A 65 5.66 -7.21 15.59
C GLU A 65 6.60 -7.19 14.38
N PHE A 66 7.69 -6.44 14.46
CA PHE A 66 8.71 -6.39 13.40
C PHE A 66 9.44 -7.73 13.23
N GLU A 67 9.72 -8.44 14.33
CA GLU A 67 10.38 -9.76 14.32
C GLU A 67 9.53 -10.82 13.59
N LYS A 68 8.19 -10.75 13.70
CA LYS A 68 7.27 -11.66 12.98
C LYS A 68 7.26 -11.44 11.46
N PHE A 69 7.51 -10.23 10.98
CA PHE A 69 7.61 -9.96 9.55
C PHE A 69 8.94 -10.45 8.97
N ALA A 70 10.03 -10.36 9.75
CA ALA A 70 11.34 -10.86 9.34
C ALA A 70 11.38 -12.40 9.22
N GLU A 71 10.60 -13.12 10.02
CA GLU A 71 10.52 -14.60 9.95
C GLU A 71 9.66 -15.13 8.78
N GLN A 72 8.94 -14.27 8.05
CA GLN A 72 8.08 -14.69 6.93
C GLN A 72 8.78 -14.68 5.56
N GLU A 73 9.94 -14.02 5.40
CA GLU A 73 10.67 -14.00 4.12
C GLU A 73 11.38 -15.32 3.78
N ASP A 74 11.54 -16.25 4.73
CA ASP A 74 12.24 -17.52 4.50
C ASP A 74 11.33 -18.70 4.10
N ASN A 75 10.01 -18.53 3.93
CA ASN A 75 9.09 -19.66 3.70
C ASN A 75 8.09 -19.52 2.55
N GLU A 76 8.31 -18.62 1.58
CA GLU A 76 7.62 -18.71 0.28
C GLU A 76 8.59 -19.26 -0.77
N GLU A 77 8.74 -20.59 -0.78
CA GLU A 77 9.15 -21.28 -2.01
C GLU A 77 8.17 -20.88 -3.11
N ALA A 78 8.63 -19.99 -3.99
CA ALA A 78 7.93 -19.63 -5.21
C ALA A 78 7.73 -20.90 -6.06
N GLU A 79 6.54 -21.51 -5.97
CA GLU A 79 6.03 -22.39 -7.02
C GLU A 79 5.89 -21.56 -8.30
N THR A 80 6.98 -21.51 -9.07
CA THR A 80 7.00 -20.95 -10.41
C THR A 80 6.26 -21.92 -11.32
N ILE A 81 4.97 -21.65 -11.56
CA ILE A 81 4.24 -22.28 -12.67
C ILE A 81 4.93 -21.81 -13.96
N THR A 82 5.65 -22.70 -14.61
CA THR A 82 6.25 -22.41 -15.92
C THR A 82 5.13 -22.38 -16.97
N ALA A 83 5.23 -21.46 -17.93
CA ALA A 83 4.22 -21.23 -18.97
C ALA A 83 3.97 -22.45 -19.90
N GLU A 84 4.70 -23.56 -19.72
CA GLU A 84 4.51 -24.81 -20.46
C GLU A 84 3.32 -25.64 -19.96
N GLU A 85 2.91 -25.52 -18.69
CA GLU A 85 1.80 -26.30 -18.12
C GLU A 85 0.40 -25.77 -18.48
N LEU A 86 0.29 -24.57 -19.05
CA LEU A 86 -0.99 -23.96 -19.46
C LEU A 86 -1.47 -24.38 -20.86
N ILE A 87 -0.68 -25.13 -21.64
CA ILE A 87 -0.97 -25.38 -23.07
C ILE A 87 -1.40 -26.82 -23.38
N THR A 88 -1.37 -27.77 -22.42
CA THR A 88 -1.71 -29.18 -22.70
C THR A 88 -2.85 -29.76 -21.86
N GLY A 89 -3.76 -28.95 -21.33
CA GLY A 89 -5.00 -29.40 -20.70
C GLY A 89 -6.22 -29.06 -21.55
N ASP A 90 -6.83 -30.10 -22.12
CA ASP A 90 -8.10 -30.14 -22.88
C ASP A 90 -8.09 -29.64 -24.33
N ILE A 91 -7.89 -30.59 -25.27
CA ILE A 91 -8.83 -31.02 -26.35
C ILE A 91 -8.56 -32.50 -26.66
#